data_AF-A0A2E8H794-F1
#
_entry.id   AF-A0A2E8H794-F1
#
_cell.length_a   1.000
_cell.length_b   1.000
_cell.length_c   1.000
_cell.angle_alpha   90.00
_cell.angle_beta   90.00
_cell.angle_gamma   90.00
#
_symmetry.space_group_name_H-M   'P 1'
#
loop_
_entity.id
_entity.type
_entity.pdbx_description
1 polymer ?
#
loop_
_entity_poly.entity_id
_entity_poly.type
_entity_poly.pdbx_seq_one_letter_code
_entity_poly.pdbx_strand_id
1 'polypeptide(L)'
;MTHLSFPTRWASIGLAAALLAGTAEAQIRTITNGQDILAPVALAVPVEGIRIDGDLSDWPEGVQRIPMRNHFQAYGPTDLDDVDLSASDDFSPSMMVGYDDDEDMLYVAVVARDDELFMDGSNDIYRDGIEVYVSGLADGSSPYQ
;
A
#
# COMPACT_ATOMS: atom_id res chain seq x y z
N MET A 1 -24.00 31.39 -7.37
CA MET A 1 -24.96 30.56 -8.13
C MET A 1 -24.30 30.28 -9.47
N THR A 2 -23.64 29.14 -9.57
CA THR A 2 -22.84 28.78 -10.75
C THR A 2 -23.16 27.32 -11.04
N HIS A 3 -23.89 27.09 -12.13
CA HIS A 3 -24.28 25.77 -12.60
C HIS A 3 -23.08 25.11 -13.29
N LEU A 4 -22.75 23.89 -12.87
CA LEU A 4 -21.91 22.97 -13.63
C LEU A 4 -22.82 22.00 -14.38
N SER A 5 -22.78 22.04 -15.71
CA SER A 5 -23.40 21.05 -16.60
C SER A 5 -22.35 20.03 -17.02
N PHE A 6 -22.66 18.74 -16.89
CA PHE A 6 -21.83 17.65 -17.42
C PHE A 6 -22.40 17.14 -18.75
N PRO A 7 -21.57 16.90 -19.77
CA PRO A 7 -22.03 16.31 -21.03
C PRO A 7 -22.41 14.85 -20.81
N THR A 8 -23.61 14.51 -21.27
CA THR A 8 -24.12 13.14 -21.31
C THR A 8 -23.46 12.40 -22.46
N ARG A 9 -22.67 11.35 -22.15
CA ARG A 9 -22.69 10.00 -22.78
C ARG A 9 -21.40 9.25 -22.47
N TRP A 10 -21.53 7.92 -22.51
CA TRP A 10 -20.52 6.86 -22.43
C TRP A 10 -20.30 6.26 -21.04
N ALA A 11 -20.39 4.94 -21.05
CA ALA A 11 -20.85 4.09 -19.97
C ALA A 11 -19.70 3.61 -19.08
N SER A 12 -20.02 3.45 -17.79
CA SER A 12 -19.30 2.63 -16.81
C SER A 12 -17.78 2.86 -16.73
N ILE A 13 -17.40 3.98 -16.15
CA ILE A 13 -16.15 4.08 -15.38
C ILE A 13 -16.59 4.50 -13.98
N GLY A 14 -16.35 3.63 -13.00
CA GLY A 14 -16.65 3.90 -11.60
C GLY A 14 -15.92 5.14 -11.15
N LEU A 15 -16.65 6.24 -10.96
CA LEU A 15 -16.13 7.47 -10.37
C LEU A 15 -15.89 7.20 -8.88
N ALA A 16 -14.64 6.92 -8.50
CA ALA A 16 -14.25 6.89 -7.09
C ALA A 16 -14.03 8.32 -6.61
N ALA A 17 -15.03 8.92 -5.99
CA ALA A 17 -14.87 10.16 -5.25
C ALA A 17 -14.40 9.83 -3.83
N ALA A 18 -13.12 10.06 -3.53
CA ALA A 18 -12.63 10.11 -2.16
C ALA A 18 -12.64 11.58 -1.70
N LEU A 19 -13.65 11.96 -0.93
CA LEU A 19 -13.61 13.16 -0.12
C LEU A 19 -13.60 12.66 1.32
N LEU A 20 -12.59 12.97 2.12
CA LEU A 20 -12.68 13.04 3.58
C LEU A 20 -11.40 13.66 4.14
N ALA A 21 -11.53 14.90 4.62
CA ALA A 21 -10.59 15.51 5.54
C ALA A 21 -10.81 14.88 6.93
N GLY A 22 -9.72 14.44 7.56
CA GLY A 22 -9.69 14.08 8.98
C GLY A 22 -9.96 12.61 9.31
N THR A 23 -8.90 11.91 9.71
CA THR A 23 -8.91 10.78 10.66
C THR A 23 -9.80 9.55 10.39
N ALA A 24 -10.09 9.18 9.15
CA ALA A 24 -10.72 7.89 8.87
C ALA A 24 -9.96 7.16 7.76
N GLU A 25 -9.60 5.90 8.03
CA GLU A 25 -9.03 4.96 7.07
C GLU A 25 -9.73 5.07 5.72
N ALA A 26 -9.04 5.58 4.69
CA ALA A 26 -9.59 5.61 3.35
C ALA A 26 -9.62 4.18 2.81
N GLN A 27 -10.79 3.55 2.84
CA GLN A 27 -11.00 2.24 2.22
C GLN A 27 -11.62 2.46 0.83
N ILE A 28 -10.91 2.03 -0.23
CA ILE A 28 -11.52 1.97 -1.56
C ILE A 28 -12.38 0.72 -1.62
N ARG A 29 -13.69 0.92 -1.83
CA ARG A 29 -14.64 -0.17 -2.06
C ARG A 29 -14.53 -0.62 -3.51
N THR A 30 -13.80 -1.69 -3.76
CA THR A 30 -13.75 -2.34 -5.08
C THR A 30 -14.75 -3.48 -5.12
N ILE A 31 -15.73 -3.39 -6.05
CA ILE A 31 -16.69 -4.47 -6.31
C ILE A 31 -16.17 -5.28 -7.49
N THR A 32 -15.62 -6.46 -7.20
CA THR A 32 -15.23 -7.45 -8.23
C THR A 32 -16.08 -8.69 -8.04
N ASN A 33 -16.79 -9.13 -9.10
CA ASN A 33 -17.64 -10.33 -9.07
C ASN A 33 -18.67 -10.39 -7.93
N GLY A 34 -19.16 -9.23 -7.45
CA GLY A 34 -20.15 -9.17 -6.37
C GLY A 34 -19.59 -9.38 -4.96
N GLN A 35 -18.26 -9.42 -4.81
CA GLN A 35 -17.60 -9.39 -3.50
C GLN A 35 -17.06 -7.99 -3.21
N ASP A 36 -17.31 -7.51 -2.01
CA ASP A 36 -16.69 -6.29 -1.48
C ASP A 36 -15.26 -6.63 -1.09
N ILE A 37 -14.28 -6.19 -1.89
CA ILE A 37 -12.87 -6.27 -1.52
C ILE A 37 -12.51 -4.92 -0.94
N LEU A 38 -12.34 -4.87 0.39
CA LEU A 38 -11.79 -3.71 1.08
C LEU A 38 -10.26 -3.85 1.06
N ALA A 39 -9.62 -3.32 0.01
CA ALA A 39 -8.17 -3.18 0.02
C ALA A 39 -7.82 -1.93 0.84
N PRO A 40 -6.95 -2.03 1.85
CA PRO A 40 -6.43 -0.85 2.52
C PRO A 40 -5.67 -0.01 1.49
N VAL A 41 -6.02 1.26 1.37
CA VAL A 41 -5.34 2.21 0.49
C VAL A 41 -4.66 3.26 1.35
N ALA A 42 -3.38 3.44 1.10
CA ALA A 42 -2.57 4.49 1.69
C ALA A 42 -2.55 5.69 0.75
N LEU A 43 -2.76 6.89 1.29
CA LEU A 43 -2.37 8.11 0.58
C LEU A 43 -0.98 8.51 1.06
N ALA A 44 -0.06 8.75 0.12
CA ALA A 44 1.24 9.29 0.44
C ALA A 44 1.07 10.68 1.06
N VAL A 45 1.78 10.94 2.16
CA VAL A 45 1.78 12.26 2.82
C VAL A 45 3.02 13.07 2.41
N PRO A 46 2.96 14.40 2.39
CA PRO A 46 4.17 15.20 2.20
C PRO A 46 5.18 14.92 3.32
N VAL A 47 6.43 14.69 2.93
CA VAL A 47 7.59 14.54 3.83
C VAL A 47 8.72 15.44 3.35
N GLU A 48 9.69 15.71 4.23
CA GLU A 48 10.88 16.51 3.91
C GLU A 48 12.07 15.95 4.70
N GLY A 49 13.24 15.89 4.07
CA GLY A 49 14.49 15.57 4.77
C GLY A 49 14.64 14.12 5.23
N ILE A 50 13.93 13.19 4.59
CA ILE A 50 14.01 11.75 4.88
C ILE A 50 15.36 11.18 4.44
N ARG A 51 15.99 10.39 5.31
CA ARG A 51 17.22 9.64 5.07
C ARG A 51 16.90 8.16 4.87
N ILE A 52 17.48 7.55 3.84
CA ILE A 52 17.36 6.11 3.59
C ILE A 52 18.45 5.37 4.38
N ASP A 53 18.26 5.27 5.69
CA ASP A 53 19.21 4.61 6.60
C ASP A 53 18.57 3.56 7.54
N GLY A 54 17.24 3.39 7.46
CA GLY A 54 16.48 2.45 8.27
C GLY A 54 16.07 2.99 9.65
N ASP A 55 16.48 4.21 10.01
CA ASP A 55 15.86 4.96 11.11
C ASP A 55 14.56 5.60 10.60
N LEU A 56 13.54 5.66 11.46
CA LEU A 56 12.25 6.28 11.15
C LEU A 56 12.02 7.56 11.95
N SER A 57 13.05 8.06 12.64
CA SER A 57 12.97 9.26 13.50
C SER A 57 12.78 10.57 12.74
N ASP A 58 13.05 10.56 11.44
CA ASP A 58 12.87 11.67 10.48
C ASP A 58 11.45 11.73 9.89
N TRP A 59 10.66 10.65 10.01
CA TRP A 59 9.26 10.67 9.58
C TRP A 59 8.42 11.62 10.46
N PRO A 60 7.47 12.37 9.87
CA PRO A 60 6.61 13.25 10.66
C PRO A 60 5.84 12.51 11.76
N GLU A 61 5.69 13.15 12.91
CA GLU A 61 4.90 12.58 14.01
C GLU A 61 3.43 12.36 13.58
N GLY A 62 2.87 11.23 13.97
CA GLY A 62 1.46 10.90 13.70
C GLY A 62 1.19 10.40 12.27
N VAL A 63 2.22 10.17 11.45
CA VAL A 63 2.04 9.42 10.19
C VAL A 63 1.47 8.04 10.51
N GLN A 64 0.38 7.69 9.83
CA GLN A 64 -0.30 6.42 10.04
C GLN A 64 0.57 5.27 9.54
N ARG A 65 0.80 4.28 10.41
CA ARG A 65 1.30 2.95 10.00
C ARG A 65 0.14 2.11 9.52
N ILE A 66 0.23 1.63 8.29
CA ILE A 66 -0.84 0.88 7.62
C ILE A 66 -0.45 -0.60 7.64
N PRO A 67 -1.22 -1.47 8.31
CA PRO A 67 -0.90 -2.90 8.38
C PRO A 67 -1.06 -3.56 7.01
N MET A 68 -0.10 -4.41 6.64
CA MET A 68 -0.18 -5.22 5.42
C MET A 68 -0.90 -6.53 5.76
N ARG A 69 -2.19 -6.61 5.41
CA ARG A 69 -3.11 -7.67 5.87
C ARG A 69 -3.22 -8.89 4.93
N ASN A 70 -2.56 -8.85 3.77
CA ASN A 70 -2.70 -9.87 2.75
C ASN A 70 -1.34 -10.15 2.12
N HIS A 71 -1.01 -11.43 1.96
CA HIS A 71 0.20 -11.91 1.29
C HIS A 71 -0.08 -12.41 -0.16
N PHE A 72 -1.33 -12.27 -0.63
CA PHE A 72 -1.82 -12.58 -1.98
C PHE A 72 -1.55 -14.01 -2.49
N GLN A 73 -1.02 -14.90 -1.65
CA GLN A 73 -0.59 -16.25 -2.01
C GLN A 73 0.24 -16.30 -3.29
N ALA A 74 1.07 -15.27 -3.55
CA ALA A 74 1.86 -15.14 -4.78
C ALA A 74 2.80 -16.35 -5.00
N TYR A 75 3.19 -17.03 -3.92
CA TYR A 75 4.05 -18.21 -3.93
C TYR A 75 3.34 -19.50 -3.45
N GLY A 76 2.01 -19.48 -3.37
CA GLY A 76 1.19 -20.60 -2.90
C GLY A 76 0.78 -20.49 -1.42
N PRO A 77 0.17 -21.57 -0.87
CA PRO A 77 -0.25 -21.63 0.53
C PRO A 77 0.93 -21.55 1.49
N THR A 78 0.73 -20.87 2.61
CA THR A 78 1.71 -20.70 3.69
C THR A 78 1.07 -21.00 5.05
N ASP A 79 1.87 -21.05 6.10
CA ASP A 79 1.40 -21.08 7.50
C ASP A 79 0.79 -19.74 7.96
N LEU A 80 0.98 -18.68 7.18
CA LEU A 80 0.31 -17.38 7.36
C LEU A 80 -1.09 -17.32 6.75
N ASP A 81 -1.55 -18.37 6.10
CA ASP A 81 -2.90 -18.45 5.55
C ASP A 81 -3.95 -18.27 6.67
N ASP A 82 -4.94 -17.41 6.46
CA ASP A 82 -5.99 -17.03 7.42
C ASP A 82 -5.50 -16.36 8.73
N VAL A 83 -4.22 -15.98 8.82
CA VAL A 83 -3.66 -15.26 9.97
C VAL A 83 -3.96 -13.75 9.88
N ASP A 84 -4.37 -13.15 11.00
CA ASP A 84 -4.44 -11.69 11.11
C ASP A 84 -3.04 -11.09 11.25
N LEU A 85 -2.43 -10.73 10.11
CA LEU A 85 -1.11 -10.13 10.04
C LEU A 85 -1.01 -8.77 10.76
N SER A 86 -2.13 -8.12 11.11
CA SER A 86 -2.07 -6.87 11.88
C SER A 86 -1.79 -7.07 13.38
N ALA A 87 -1.92 -8.30 13.87
CA ALA A 87 -1.75 -8.66 15.27
C ALA A 87 -0.96 -9.97 15.47
N SER A 88 -0.43 -10.56 14.41
CA SER A 88 0.30 -11.83 14.47
C SER A 88 1.58 -11.71 15.29
N ASP A 89 1.76 -12.70 16.17
CA ASP A 89 2.96 -12.87 16.96
C ASP A 89 4.09 -13.56 16.18
N ASP A 90 3.88 -13.95 14.93
CA ASP A 90 4.92 -14.54 14.07
C ASP A 90 5.43 -13.46 13.10
N PHE A 91 4.55 -13.02 12.21
CA PHE A 91 4.84 -12.00 11.20
C PHE A 91 3.81 -10.87 11.20
N SER A 92 4.22 -9.64 11.53
CA SER A 92 3.36 -8.45 11.55
C SER A 92 3.95 -7.25 10.80
N PRO A 93 3.72 -7.17 9.47
CA PRO A 93 4.19 -6.07 8.63
C PRO A 93 3.26 -4.84 8.64
N SER A 94 3.87 -3.66 8.59
CA SER A 94 3.20 -2.39 8.35
C SER A 94 4.03 -1.46 7.49
N MET A 95 3.38 -0.52 6.81
CA MET A 95 4.05 0.46 5.94
C MET A 95 3.63 1.90 6.24
N MET A 96 4.49 2.83 5.85
CA MET A 96 4.22 4.27 5.75
C MET A 96 4.66 4.73 4.36
N VAL A 97 3.91 5.68 3.79
CA VAL A 97 4.18 6.20 2.45
C VAL A 97 4.24 7.72 2.52
N GLY A 98 5.32 8.29 2.02
CA GLY A 98 5.56 9.72 1.96
C GLY A 98 6.02 10.13 0.57
N TYR A 99 5.86 11.41 0.22
CA TYR A 99 6.44 11.97 -1.00
C TYR A 99 7.08 13.32 -0.71
N ASP A 100 8.14 13.64 -1.45
CA ASP A 100 8.79 14.94 -1.45
C ASP A 100 8.81 15.46 -2.90
N ASP A 101 8.08 16.55 -3.14
CA ASP A 101 7.96 17.16 -4.48
C ASP A 101 9.25 17.86 -4.90
N ASP A 102 10.04 18.37 -3.94
CA ASP A 102 11.29 19.09 -4.23
C ASP A 102 12.42 18.11 -4.58
N GLU A 103 12.40 16.90 -3.99
CA GLU A 103 13.34 15.82 -4.30
C GLU A 103 12.86 14.88 -5.44
N ASP A 104 11.61 14.99 -5.90
CA ASP A 104 10.96 14.09 -6.87
C ASP A 104 10.99 12.61 -6.42
N MET A 105 10.68 12.39 -5.13
CA MET A 105 10.84 11.11 -4.46
C MET A 105 9.54 10.60 -3.83
N LEU A 106 9.29 9.29 -4.00
CA LEU A 106 8.32 8.53 -3.21
C LEU A 106 9.09 7.69 -2.20
N TYR A 107 8.80 7.90 -0.91
CA TYR A 107 9.37 7.14 0.20
C TYR A 107 8.38 6.07 0.66
N VAL A 108 8.87 4.85 0.78
CA VAL A 108 8.12 3.72 1.35
C VAL A 108 8.96 3.15 2.48
N ALA A 109 8.47 3.31 3.71
CA ALA A 109 9.04 2.65 4.87
C ALA A 109 8.21 1.41 5.19
N VAL A 110 8.87 0.27 5.37
CA VAL A 110 8.24 -0.97 5.83
C VAL A 110 8.88 -1.40 7.13
N VAL A 111 8.03 -1.69 8.12
CA VAL A 111 8.42 -2.28 9.39
C VAL A 111 7.79 -3.65 9.45
N ALA A 112 8.61 -4.69 9.41
CA ALA A 112 8.19 -6.06 9.60
C ALA A 112 8.81 -6.59 10.89
N ARG A 113 7.95 -6.99 11.83
CA ARG A 113 8.38 -7.94 12.86
C ARG A 113 8.27 -9.31 12.24
N ASP A 114 9.36 -10.05 12.33
CA ASP A 114 9.44 -11.48 12.08
C ASP A 114 10.23 -12.12 13.24
N ASP A 115 9.89 -13.35 13.63
CA ASP A 115 10.62 -14.10 14.67
C ASP A 115 11.89 -14.76 14.13
N GLU A 116 11.92 -15.05 12.83
CA GLU A 116 13.07 -15.63 12.17
C GLU A 116 13.52 -14.74 11.00
N LEU A 117 14.81 -14.82 10.67
CA LEU A 117 15.38 -14.12 9.52
C LEU A 117 15.98 -15.16 8.57
N PHE A 118 15.31 -15.41 7.46
CA PHE A 118 15.72 -16.33 6.41
C PHE A 118 16.42 -15.59 5.28
N MET A 119 17.76 -15.60 5.30
CA MET A 119 18.59 -15.00 4.24
C MET A 119 19.45 -16.02 3.48
N ASP A 120 19.41 -17.29 3.87
CA ASP A 120 20.23 -18.36 3.31
C ASP A 120 19.64 -18.96 2.03
N GLY A 121 20.50 -19.54 1.18
CA GLY A 121 20.10 -20.19 -0.07
C GLY A 121 20.40 -19.36 -1.31
N SER A 122 20.27 -19.94 -2.50
CA SER A 122 20.57 -19.28 -3.79
C SER A 122 19.35 -18.81 -4.55
N ASN A 123 18.14 -18.97 -3.98
CA ASN A 123 16.89 -18.61 -4.61
C ASN A 123 16.26 -17.46 -3.84
N ASP A 124 16.19 -16.28 -4.46
CA ASP A 124 15.81 -15.04 -3.79
C ASP A 124 14.34 -15.04 -3.34
N ILE A 125 13.47 -15.85 -3.95
CA ILE A 125 12.04 -15.96 -3.57
C ILE A 125 11.80 -16.68 -2.23
N TYR A 126 12.82 -17.34 -1.67
CA TYR A 126 12.74 -18.03 -0.39
C TYR A 126 13.49 -17.28 0.72
N ARG A 127 13.86 -16.03 0.47
CA ARG A 127 14.45 -15.15 1.47
C ARG A 127 13.42 -14.14 1.93
N ASP A 128 13.58 -13.68 3.16
CA ASP A 128 12.76 -12.59 3.68
C ASP A 128 13.04 -11.33 2.89
N GLY A 129 11.97 -10.68 2.45
CA GLY A 129 12.07 -9.56 1.54
C GLY A 129 10.77 -8.80 1.44
N ILE A 130 10.89 -7.56 0.98
CA ILE A 130 9.77 -6.68 0.67
C ILE A 130 9.75 -6.46 -0.84
N GLU A 131 8.61 -6.74 -1.45
CA GLU A 131 8.36 -6.41 -2.84
C GLU A 131 7.50 -5.15 -2.95
N VAL A 132 7.95 -4.18 -3.75
CA VAL A 132 7.22 -2.95 -4.01
C VAL A 132 6.84 -2.90 -5.49
N TYR A 133 5.54 -2.90 -5.76
CA TYR A 133 4.99 -2.80 -7.11
C TYR A 133 4.57 -1.35 -7.36
N VAL A 134 5.21 -0.70 -8.33
CA VAL A 134 4.90 0.69 -8.71
C VAL A 134 4.30 0.70 -10.11
N SER A 135 3.13 1.31 -10.26
CA SER A 135 2.53 1.58 -11.57
C SER A 135 2.27 3.07 -11.72
N GLY A 136 2.57 3.60 -12.91
CA GLY A 136 2.33 4.99 -13.29
C GLY A 136 1.36 5.08 -14.47
N LEU A 137 0.68 6.22 -14.59
CA LEU A 137 -0.34 6.59 -15.59
C LEU A 137 0.16 6.63 -17.05
N ALA A 138 1.09 5.77 -17.46
CA ALA A 138 1.24 5.44 -18.87
C ALA A 138 0.15 4.41 -19.21
N ASP A 139 -0.76 4.78 -20.11
CA ASP A 139 -1.78 3.87 -20.64
C ASP A 139 -1.13 2.51 -21.01
N GLY A 140 -1.52 1.45 -20.29
CA GLY A 140 -1.14 0.07 -20.63
C GLY A 140 -0.07 -0.61 -19.78
N SER A 141 0.37 -0.05 -18.64
CA SER A 141 1.20 -0.83 -17.71
C SER A 141 0.35 -1.84 -16.92
N SER A 142 0.55 -3.13 -17.20
CA SER A 142 0.01 -4.23 -16.39
C SER A 142 1.05 -4.59 -15.32
N PRO A 143 0.70 -4.65 -14.03
CA PRO A 143 1.64 -5.03 -12.96
C PRO A 143 2.07 -6.52 -13.01
N TYR A 144 1.54 -7.29 -13.97
CA TYR A 144 1.82 -8.73 -14.15
C TYR A 144 2.43 -9.07 -15.52
N GLN A 145 3.17 -8.15 -16.15
CA GLN A 145 3.91 -8.44 -17.40
C GLN A 145 5.39 -8.65 -17.15
#